data_AF-A0A378AMV1-F1
#
_entry.id   AF-A0A378AMV1-F1
#
_cell.length_a   1.000
_cell.length_b   1.000
_cell.length_c   1.000
_cell.angle_alpha   90.00
_cell.angle_beta   90.00
_cell.angle_gamma   90.00
#
_symmetry.space_group_name_H-M   'P 1'
#
loop_
_entity.id
_entity.type
_entity.pdbx_description
1 polymer ?
#
loop_
_entity_poly.entity_id
_entity_poly.type
_entity_poly.pdbx_seq_one_letter_code
_entity_poly.pdbx_strand_id
1 'polypeptide(L)'
;MSALNKKSFLTYLKEGGIYVVLLVLLAIIIFQDPTFLSLLNLSNILTQSSVRIIIALGVAGLIVTQGTDLSAGRQVGLAAVIAATMLQAVDNANKVFPDMGDHADPAGDPAGVRHRGGHRPD
;
A
#
# COMPACT_ATOMS: atom_id res chain seq x y z
N MET A 1 2.33 54.07 21.07
CA MET A 1 1.31 53.01 21.17
C MET A 1 0.89 52.60 19.76
N SER A 2 1.06 51.31 19.47
CA SER A 2 1.08 50.71 18.15
C SER A 2 -0.30 50.64 17.51
N ALA A 3 -0.56 51.47 16.51
CA ALA A 3 -1.62 51.22 15.55
C ALA A 3 -1.16 50.07 14.63
N LEU A 4 -1.34 48.84 15.10
CA LEU A 4 -1.17 47.64 14.27
C LEU A 4 -2.12 47.77 13.07
N ASN A 5 -1.52 48.03 11.91
CA ASN A 5 -2.19 48.18 10.63
C ASN A 5 -2.82 46.85 10.23
N LYS A 6 -4.05 46.59 10.73
CA LYS A 6 -4.82 45.35 10.50
C LYS A 6 -4.90 44.99 9.02
N LYS A 7 -4.92 45.97 8.11
CA LYS A 7 -4.94 45.73 6.66
C LYS A 7 -3.62 45.11 6.18
N SER A 8 -2.47 45.63 6.61
CA SER A 8 -1.17 45.08 6.24
C SER A 8 -0.96 43.66 6.80
N PHE A 9 -1.34 43.42 8.06
CA PHE A 9 -1.25 42.08 8.65
C PHE A 9 -2.17 41.07 7.94
N LEU A 10 -3.40 41.47 7.60
CA LEU A 10 -4.31 40.62 6.82
C LEU A 10 -3.80 40.37 5.40
N THR A 11 -3.13 41.32 4.76
CA THR A 11 -2.49 41.11 3.44
C THR A 11 -1.36 40.08 3.54
N TYR A 12 -0.46 40.20 4.53
CA TYR A 12 0.58 39.20 4.78
C TYR A 12 0.02 37.82 5.13
N LEU A 13 -1.08 37.77 5.88
CA LEU A 13 -1.77 36.53 6.23
C LEU A 13 -2.41 35.86 4.99
N LYS A 14 -2.81 36.66 3.99
CA LYS A 14 -3.44 36.18 2.75
C LYS A 14 -2.41 35.75 1.71
N GLU A 15 -1.32 36.52 1.55
CA GLU A 15 -0.18 36.15 0.70
C GLU A 15 0.55 34.90 1.27
N GLY A 16 0.67 34.81 2.59
CA GLY A 16 1.18 33.64 3.31
C GLY A 16 0.11 32.62 3.71
N GLY A 17 -1.07 32.62 3.07
CA GLY A 17 -2.23 31.85 3.51
C GLY A 17 -1.95 30.36 3.71
N ILE A 18 -1.11 29.76 2.87
CA ILE A 18 -0.69 28.36 3.02
C ILE A 18 0.07 28.11 4.32
N TYR A 19 0.96 29.03 4.73
CA TYR A 19 1.72 28.92 5.98
C TYR A 19 0.80 29.09 7.19
N VAL A 20 -0.18 29.98 7.09
CA VAL A 20 -1.16 30.22 8.15
C VAL A 20 -2.03 28.99 8.37
N VAL A 21 -2.54 28.40 7.28
CA VAL A 21 -3.29 27.13 7.33
C VAL A 21 -2.43 26.00 7.88
N LEU A 22 -1.16 25.90 7.46
CA LEU A 22 -0.22 24.91 7.98
C LEU A 22 -0.02 25.04 9.50
N LEU A 23 0.12 26.28 10.00
CA LEU A 23 0.34 26.55 11.42
C LEU A 23 -0.91 26.24 12.26
N VAL A 24 -2.10 26.57 11.76
CA VAL A 24 -3.38 26.21 12.41
C VAL A 24 -3.56 24.70 12.46
N LEU A 25 -3.29 24.01 11.35
CA LEU A 25 -3.38 22.55 11.29
C LEU A 25 -2.38 21.89 12.26
N LEU A 26 -1.14 22.38 12.28
CA LEU A 26 -0.11 21.92 13.21
C LEU A 26 -0.55 22.10 14.67
N ALA A 27 -1.14 23.25 15.01
CA ALA A 27 -1.65 23.51 16.36
C ALA A 27 -2.76 22.51 16.73
N ILE A 28 -3.71 22.24 15.84
CA ILE A 28 -4.79 21.25 16.07
C ILE A 28 -4.20 19.85 16.32
N ILE A 29 -3.20 19.44 15.54
CA ILE A 29 -2.53 18.15 15.70
C ILE A 29 -1.82 18.05 17.06
N ILE A 30 -1.13 19.10 17.49
CA ILE A 30 -0.45 19.15 18.80
C ILE A 30 -1.47 19.07 19.95
N PHE A 31 -2.62 19.75 19.83
CA PHE A 31 -3.69 19.68 20.83
C PHE A 31 -4.33 18.30 20.91
N GLN A 32 -4.47 17.62 19.77
CA GLN A 32 -5.10 16.30 19.71
C GLN A 32 -4.16 15.18 20.16
N ASP A 33 -2.85 15.32 19.89
CA ASP A 33 -1.85 14.35 20.31
C ASP A 33 -0.54 15.06 20.71
N PRO A 34 -0.33 15.38 22.01
CA PRO A 34 0.88 16.07 22.48
C PRO A 34 2.13 15.20 22.30
N THR A 35 1.97 13.89 22.16
CA THR A 35 3.04 12.92 21.87
C THR A 35 3.60 13.10 20.45
N PHE A 36 2.89 13.80 19.56
CA PHE A 36 3.32 14.06 18.19
C PHE A 36 4.65 14.84 18.13
N LEU A 37 4.91 15.73 19.09
CA LEU A 37 6.16 16.48 19.21
C LEU A 37 7.27 15.71 19.93
N SER A 38 6.99 14.51 20.44
CA SER A 38 8.04 13.66 21.00
C SER A 38 9.08 13.40 19.90
N LEU A 39 10.35 13.64 20.20
CA LEU A 39 11.46 13.43 19.26
C LEU A 39 11.45 12.00 18.69
N LEU A 40 10.96 11.02 19.44
CA LEU A 40 10.81 9.65 18.96
C LEU A 40 9.71 9.51 17.90
N ASN A 41 8.51 10.06 18.13
CA ASN A 41 7.42 10.01 17.13
C ASN A 41 7.75 10.86 15.91
N LEU A 42 8.32 12.03 16.10
CA LEU A 42 8.76 12.90 15.02
C LEU A 42 9.84 12.22 14.17
N SER A 43 10.88 11.66 14.79
CA SER A 43 11.92 10.91 14.08
C SER A 43 11.38 9.66 13.39
N ASN A 44 10.42 8.94 13.99
CA ASN A 44 9.79 7.78 13.37
C ASN A 44 8.99 8.17 12.12
N ILE A 45 8.17 9.23 12.20
CA ILE A 45 7.38 9.73 11.06
C ILE A 45 8.30 10.26 9.96
N LEU A 46 9.33 11.02 10.32
CA LEU A 46 10.30 11.55 9.36
C LEU A 46 11.13 10.45 8.72
N THR A 47 11.57 9.44 9.47
CA THR A 47 12.35 8.31 8.93
C THR A 47 11.48 7.43 8.02
N GLN A 48 10.23 7.16 8.41
CA GLN A 48 9.28 6.39 7.60
C GLN A 48 8.89 7.14 6.30
N SER A 49 8.73 8.45 6.36
CA SER A 49 8.40 9.28 5.19
C SER A 49 9.61 9.53 4.29
N SER A 50 10.81 9.70 4.86
CA SER A 50 12.06 9.96 4.13
C SER A 50 12.41 8.82 3.16
N VAL A 51 12.33 7.56 3.61
CA VAL A 51 12.62 6.40 2.76
C VAL A 51 11.68 6.36 1.54
N ARG A 52 10.40 6.69 1.73
CA ARG A 52 9.41 6.73 0.65
C ARG A 52 9.74 7.80 -0.39
N ILE A 53 10.19 8.98 0.05
CA ILE A 53 10.59 10.07 -0.86
C ILE A 53 11.84 9.68 -1.66
N ILE A 54 12.86 9.07 -1.04
CA ILE A 54 14.07 8.64 -1.72
C ILE A 54 13.74 7.61 -2.83
N ILE A 55 12.89 6.62 -2.52
CA ILE A 55 12.44 5.62 -3.50
C ILE A 55 11.61 6.29 -4.61
N ALA A 56 10.68 7.18 -4.25
CA ALA A 56 9.85 7.89 -5.23
C ALA A 56 10.67 8.77 -6.17
N LEU A 57 11.71 9.45 -5.68
CA LEU A 57 12.64 10.23 -6.50
C LEU A 57 13.47 9.33 -7.44
N GLY A 58 13.93 8.17 -6.96
CA GLY A 58 14.60 7.18 -7.80
C GLY A 58 13.70 6.64 -8.92
N VAL A 59 12.43 6.35 -8.60
CA VAL A 59 11.43 5.89 -9.57
C VAL A 59 10.97 7.02 -10.51
N ALA A 60 10.89 8.26 -10.04
CA ALA A 60 10.52 9.42 -10.85
C ALA A 60 11.55 9.69 -11.96
N GLY A 61 12.84 9.54 -11.68
CA GLY A 61 13.90 9.63 -12.69
C GLY A 61 13.80 8.53 -13.76
N LEU A 62 13.42 7.31 -13.37
CA LEU A 62 13.18 6.17 -14.27
C LEU A 62 11.95 6.39 -15.18
N ILE A 63 10.91 7.07 -14.67
CA ILE A 63 9.71 7.41 -15.45
C ILE A 63 9.99 8.54 -16.45
N VAL A 64 10.72 9.58 -16.04
CA VAL A 64 11.00 10.76 -16.88
C VAL A 64 11.88 10.45 -18.08
N THR A 65 12.79 9.49 -17.96
CA THR A 65 13.76 9.17 -19.02
C THR A 65 13.17 8.38 -20.19
N GLN A 66 11.86 8.08 -20.20
CA GLN A 66 11.16 7.25 -21.21
C GLN A 66 11.80 5.87 -21.50
N GLY A 67 12.88 5.52 -20.80
CA GLY A 67 13.57 4.25 -20.83
C GLY A 67 13.19 3.41 -19.64
N THR A 68 11.90 3.39 -19.26
CA THR A 68 11.40 2.37 -18.34
C THR A 68 11.75 1.01 -18.93
N ASP A 69 12.77 0.39 -18.35
CA ASP A 69 12.99 -1.03 -18.50
C ASP A 69 11.73 -1.72 -17.94
N LEU A 70 10.82 -2.06 -18.85
CA LEU A 70 9.60 -2.79 -18.59
C LEU A 70 9.89 -4.13 -17.88
N SER A 71 11.16 -4.56 -17.81
CA SER A 71 11.60 -5.72 -17.03
C SER A 71 11.39 -5.56 -15.52
N ALA A 72 11.59 -4.37 -14.94
CA ALA A 72 11.46 -4.19 -13.49
C ALA A 72 10.00 -4.38 -13.03
N GLY A 73 9.05 -3.82 -13.78
CA GLY A 73 7.61 -4.03 -13.55
C GLY A 73 7.18 -5.49 -13.73
N ARG A 74 7.76 -6.21 -14.71
CA ARG A 74 7.47 -7.63 -14.96
C ARG A 74 8.06 -8.54 -13.89
N GLN A 75 9.24 -8.24 -13.37
CA GLN A 75 9.86 -9.01 -12.28
C GLN A 75 9.08 -8.86 -10.97
N VAL A 76 8.68 -7.63 -10.64
CA VAL A 76 7.85 -7.36 -9.46
C VAL A 76 6.44 -7.96 -9.62
N GLY A 77 5.86 -7.90 -10.83
CA GLY A 77 4.58 -8.54 -11.15
C GLY A 77 4.63 -10.06 -11.01
N LEU A 78 5.68 -10.72 -11.52
CA LEU A 78 5.87 -12.15 -11.36
C LEU A 78 6.04 -12.54 -9.88
N ALA A 79 6.86 -11.79 -9.14
CA ALA A 79 7.07 -12.02 -7.71
C ALA A 79 5.77 -11.89 -6.90
N ALA A 80 4.93 -10.91 -7.23
CA ALA A 80 3.62 -10.72 -6.60
C ALA A 80 2.66 -11.88 -6.88
N VAL A 81 2.62 -12.40 -8.12
CA VAL A 81 1.77 -13.55 -8.48
C VAL A 81 2.23 -14.82 -7.77
N ILE A 82 3.55 -15.06 -7.68
CA ILE A 82 4.09 -16.22 -6.95
C ILE A 82 3.77 -16.12 -5.45
N ALA A 83 4.03 -14.97 -4.83
CA ALA A 83 3.72 -14.75 -3.43
C ALA A 83 2.22 -14.90 -3.13
N ALA A 84 1.35 -14.32 -3.97
CA ALA A 84 -0.09 -14.48 -3.85
C ALA A 84 -0.50 -15.95 -4.01
N THR A 85 0.11 -16.67 -4.96
CA THR A 85 -0.19 -18.08 -5.19
C THR A 85 0.15 -18.95 -3.98
N MET A 86 1.28 -18.67 -3.32
CA MET A 86 1.70 -19.37 -2.10
C MET A 86 0.90 -18.96 -0.86
N LEU A 87 0.32 -17.75 -0.83
CA LEU A 87 -0.47 -17.23 0.29
C LEU A 87 -1.94 -17.67 0.25
N GLN A 88 -2.41 -18.28 -0.85
CA GLN A 88 -3.79 -18.75 -0.96
C GLN A 88 -4.14 -19.74 0.15
N ALA A 89 -5.31 -19.53 0.77
CA ALA A 89 -5.86 -20.46 1.74
C ALA A 89 -6.27 -21.79 1.08
N VAL A 90 -6.15 -22.89 1.82
CA VAL A 90 -6.40 -24.27 1.33
C VAL A 90 -7.89 -24.48 0.98
N ASP A 91 -8.79 -23.67 1.53
CA ASP A 91 -10.23 -23.66 1.32
C ASP A 91 -10.70 -22.59 0.31
N ASN A 92 -9.79 -21.88 -0.35
CA ASN A 92 -10.14 -20.89 -1.36
C ASN A 92 -10.89 -21.56 -2.54
N ALA A 93 -12.07 -21.04 -2.90
CA ALA A 93 -12.88 -21.56 -4.00
C ALA A 93 -12.24 -21.33 -5.39
N ASN A 94 -11.40 -20.29 -5.52
CA ASN A 94 -10.70 -19.94 -6.76
C ASN A 94 -9.19 -20.19 -6.62
N LYS A 95 -8.79 -21.46 -6.45
CA LYS A 95 -7.36 -21.81 -6.39
C LYS A 95 -6.70 -21.57 -7.73
N VAL A 96 -5.52 -20.93 -7.71
CA VAL A 96 -4.65 -20.78 -8.89
C VAL A 96 -4.25 -22.16 -9.45
N PHE A 97 -4.05 -23.15 -8.58
CA PHE A 97 -3.78 -24.54 -8.97
C PHE A 97 -4.78 -25.49 -8.26
N PRO A 98 -5.88 -25.88 -8.93
CA PRO A 98 -6.94 -26.71 -8.33
C PRO A 98 -6.47 -28.14 -7.98
N ASP A 99 -5.65 -28.75 -8.83
CA ASP A 99 -5.32 -30.19 -8.77
C ASP A 99 -4.02 -30.52 -7.99
N MET A 100 -3.35 -29.54 -7.39
CA MET A 100 -2.07 -29.76 -6.68
C MET A 100 -2.21 -30.45 -5.31
N GLY A 101 -3.41 -30.49 -4.73
CA GLY A 101 -3.68 -31.13 -3.44
C GLY A 101 -4.09 -32.61 -3.54
N ASP A 102 -4.53 -33.05 -4.72
CA ASP A 102 -5.12 -34.38 -4.92
C ASP A 102 -4.07 -35.49 -5.13
N HIS A 103 -2.80 -35.12 -5.32
CA HIS A 103 -1.70 -36.05 -5.59
C HIS A 103 -0.78 -36.32 -4.38
N ALA A 104 -1.06 -35.72 -3.22
CA ALA A 104 -0.32 -36.00 -1.98
C ALA A 104 -0.80 -37.26 -1.24
N ASP A 105 -1.66 -38.09 -1.87
CA ASP A 105 -2.23 -39.27 -1.24
C ASP A 105 -2.23 -40.50 -2.17
N PRO A 106 -1.33 -41.48 -1.97
CA PRO A 106 -1.46 -42.83 -2.54
C PRO A 106 -2.52 -43.69 -1.84
N ALA A 107 -3.17 -43.21 -0.77
CA ALA A 107 -4.25 -43.88 -0.05
C ALA A 107 -5.60 -43.19 -0.33
N GLY A 108 -5.95 -43.08 -1.61
CA GLY A 108 -7.18 -42.45 -2.06
C GLY A 108 -8.45 -42.99 -1.41
N ASP A 109 -9.08 -42.13 -0.61
CA ASP A 109 -10.54 -42.12 -0.44
C ASP A 109 -11.01 -40.68 -0.21
N PRO A 110 -11.55 -39.99 -1.22
CA PRO A 110 -12.33 -38.80 -1.00
C PRO A 110 -13.78 -39.24 -0.81
N ALA A 111 -14.36 -38.96 0.36
CA ALA A 111 -15.79 -39.15 0.57
C ALA A 111 -16.59 -38.58 -0.62
N GLY A 112 -17.25 -39.51 -1.32
CA GLY A 112 -17.62 -39.36 -2.70
C GLY A 112 -18.71 -38.34 -2.99
N VAL A 113 -18.52 -37.61 -4.08
CA VAL A 113 -19.60 -36.98 -4.84
C VAL A 113 -19.66 -37.61 -6.23
N ARG A 114 -20.28 -38.79 -6.21
CA ARG A 114 -21.09 -39.44 -7.25
C ARG A 114 -21.09 -38.81 -8.66
N HIS A 115 -20.54 -39.56 -9.62
CA HIS A 115 -21.16 -39.75 -10.93
C HIS A 115 -21.16 -41.24 -11.30
N ARG A 116 -22.01 -42.03 -10.62
CA ARG A 116 -22.51 -43.31 -11.14
C ARG A 116 -23.91 -43.07 -11.73
N GLY A 117 -23.97 -43.00 -13.06
CA GLY A 117 -25.16 -43.15 -13.87
C GLY A 117 -24.66 -43.22 -15.31
N GLY A 118 -24.90 -44.24 -16.12
CA GLY A 118 -25.72 -45.42 -15.98
C GLY A 118 -25.96 -45.85 -17.43
N HIS A 119 -25.21 -46.82 -17.93
CA HIS A 119 -25.53 -47.48 -19.20
C HIS A 119 -24.76 -48.80 -19.33
N ARG A 120 -25.46 -49.91 -19.07
CA ARG A 120 -25.39 -51.12 -19.91
C ARG A 120 -26.59 -50.96 -20.87
N PRO A 121 -26.51 -51.28 -22.17
CA PRO A 121 -26.19 -52.59 -22.77
C PRO A 121 -25.11 -52.44 -23.86
N ASP A 122 -24.59 -53.42 -24.61
CA ASP A 122 -24.99 -54.78 -25.02
C ASP A 122 -23.70 -55.55 -25.35
#